data_AF-A0A352VQU7-F1
#
_entry.id   AF-A0A352VQU7-F1
#
_cell.length_a   1.000
_cell.length_b   1.000
_cell.length_c   1.000
_cell.angle_alpha   90.00
_cell.angle_beta   90.00
_cell.angle_gamma   90.00
#
_symmetry.space_group_name_H-M   'P 1'
#
loop_
_entity.id
_entity.type
_entity.pdbx_description
1 polymer ?
#
loop_
_entity_poly.entity_id
_entity_poly.type
_entity_poly.pdbx_seq_one_letter_code
_entity_poly.pdbx_strand_id
1 'polypeptide(L)'
;MNPGSAQWIELRLEGAHPNRDALGALVLVYTEAGVQRRYVGAGSSYLSQSVLNPLLFALGEAAAVDSFVVSWPRGGRTVELGPVPTGQTITVREHR
;
A
#
# COMPACT_ATOMS: atom_id res chain seq x y z
N MET A 1 -8.77 -22.30 -16.22
CA MET A 1 -7.82 -21.18 -16.18
C MET A 1 -8.59 -19.94 -16.63
N ASN A 2 -9.07 -19.13 -15.69
CA ASN A 2 -9.81 -17.91 -16.04
C ASN A 2 -8.82 -16.85 -16.54
N PRO A 3 -9.07 -16.22 -17.69
CA PRO A 3 -8.28 -15.08 -18.12
C PRO A 3 -8.65 -13.87 -17.23
N GLY A 4 -7.65 -13.21 -16.65
CA GLY A 4 -7.77 -11.80 -16.25
C GLY A 4 -8.01 -11.48 -14.77
N SER A 5 -7.80 -12.40 -13.82
CA SER A 5 -7.76 -12.01 -12.40
C SER A 5 -6.47 -11.23 -12.15
N ALA A 6 -6.55 -9.90 -12.12
CA ALA A 6 -5.45 -9.03 -11.75
C ALA A 6 -4.94 -9.38 -10.33
N GLN A 7 -3.80 -10.07 -10.23
CA GLN A 7 -3.19 -10.49 -8.96
C GLN A 7 -2.32 -9.38 -8.36
N TRP A 8 -2.92 -8.22 -8.17
CA TRP A 8 -2.26 -7.07 -7.59
C TRP A 8 -3.21 -6.30 -6.67
N ILE A 9 -2.66 -5.53 -5.76
CA ILE A 9 -3.37 -4.49 -5.03
C ILE A 9 -2.55 -3.23 -5.05
N GLU A 10 -3.20 -2.09 -5.23
CA GLU A 10 -2.57 -0.79 -5.15
C GLU A 10 -3.06 -0.06 -3.89
N LEU A 11 -2.13 0.39 -3.04
CA LEU A 11 -2.45 1.12 -1.84
C LEU A 11 -2.06 2.59 -2.04
N ARG A 12 -3.08 3.44 -2.19
CA ARG A 12 -2.95 4.90 -2.24
C ARG A 12 -3.05 5.45 -0.83
N LEU A 13 -1.98 6.05 -0.35
CA LEU A 13 -1.97 6.62 1.00
C LEU A 13 -2.24 8.12 0.91
N GLU A 14 -3.23 8.61 1.65
CA GLU A 14 -3.53 10.02 1.80
C GLU A 14 -3.15 10.46 3.21
N GLY A 15 -1.98 11.07 3.35
CA GLY A 15 -1.48 11.56 4.64
C GLY A 15 -2.10 12.90 5.05
N ALA A 16 -1.85 13.31 6.30
CA ALA A 16 -2.31 14.58 6.83
C ALA A 16 -1.26 15.70 6.63
N HIS A 17 -1.69 16.96 6.53
CA HIS A 17 -0.76 18.09 6.46
C HIS A 17 0.20 18.10 7.68
N PRO A 18 1.51 18.31 7.49
CA PRO A 18 2.18 18.71 6.25
C PRO A 18 2.59 17.56 5.28
N ASN A 19 2.37 16.30 5.63
CA ASN A 19 2.80 15.13 4.87
C ASN A 19 1.67 14.47 4.05
N ARG A 20 1.10 15.21 3.07
CA ARG A 20 -0.07 14.75 2.30
C ARG A 20 0.19 13.48 1.48
N ASP A 21 1.42 13.29 1.03
CA ASP A 21 1.79 12.12 0.22
C ASP A 21 2.18 10.90 1.07
N ALA A 22 2.07 11.00 2.40
CA ALA A 22 2.44 9.96 3.34
C ALA A 22 3.91 9.51 3.23
N LEU A 23 4.81 10.42 2.86
CA LEU A 23 6.24 10.13 2.72
C LEU A 23 6.80 9.51 4.01
N GLY A 24 7.44 8.36 3.90
CA GLY A 24 7.97 7.58 5.01
C GLY A 24 6.98 6.60 5.65
N ALA A 25 5.72 6.55 5.23
CA ALA A 25 4.76 5.58 5.74
C ALA A 25 5.18 4.15 5.37
N LEU A 26 5.03 3.22 6.31
CA LEU A 26 5.29 1.80 6.13
C LEU A 26 3.98 1.05 5.90
N VAL A 27 3.93 0.25 4.86
CA VAL A 27 2.81 -0.63 4.54
C VAL A 27 3.26 -2.09 4.62
N LEU A 28 2.53 -2.87 5.41
CA LEU A 28 2.66 -4.32 5.51
C LEU A 28 1.41 -4.96 4.91
N VAL A 29 1.57 -5.80 3.91
CA VAL A 29 0.48 -6.57 3.27
C VAL A 29 0.70 -8.04 3.63
N TYR A 30 -0.33 -8.66 4.20
CA TYR A 30 -0.33 -10.06 4.61
C TYR A 30 -1.17 -10.87 3.61
N THR A 31 -0.60 -11.93 3.06
CA THR A 31 -1.29 -12.90 2.21
C THR A 31 -0.92 -14.32 2.59
N GLU A 32 -1.60 -15.30 2.00
CA GLU A 32 -1.24 -16.72 2.09
C GLU A 32 0.21 -17.00 1.68
N ALA A 33 0.75 -16.24 0.72
CA ALA A 33 2.13 -16.37 0.26
C ALA A 33 3.17 -15.74 1.21
N GLY A 34 2.73 -14.96 2.19
CA GLY A 34 3.58 -14.32 3.20
C GLY A 34 3.36 -12.82 3.33
N VAL A 35 4.36 -12.13 3.89
CA VAL A 35 4.26 -10.69 4.21
C VAL A 35 5.13 -9.86 3.27
N GLN A 36 4.52 -8.91 2.57
CA GLN A 36 5.22 -7.90 1.79
C GLN A 36 5.31 -6.59 2.58
N ARG A 37 6.49 -5.96 2.56
CA ARG A 37 6.74 -4.68 3.21
C ARG A 37 7.18 -3.65 2.18
N ARG A 38 6.57 -2.46 2.18
CA ARG A 38 7.00 -1.32 1.37
C ARG A 38 6.88 -0.03 2.15
N TYR A 39 7.75 0.91 1.86
CA TYR A 39 7.68 2.26 2.41
C TYR A 39 7.36 3.23 1.27
N VAL A 40 6.59 4.29 1.56
CA VAL A 40 6.47 5.43 0.64
C VAL A 40 7.80 6.17 0.64
N GLY A 41 8.61 5.94 -0.39
CA GLY A 41 9.91 6.60 -0.58
C GLY A 41 9.82 7.84 -1.46
N ALA A 42 10.90 8.62 -1.48
CA ALA A 42 11.15 9.60 -2.53
C ALA A 42 11.94 8.92 -3.65
N GLY A 43 11.33 8.75 -4.82
CA GLY A 43 12.03 8.33 -6.02
C GLY A 43 12.84 9.50 -6.58
N SER A 44 14.05 9.21 -7.07
CA SER A 44 14.90 10.19 -7.76
C SER A 44 14.98 9.83 -9.24
N SER A 45 14.54 10.73 -10.12
CA SER A 45 14.82 10.66 -11.55
C SER A 45 15.52 11.96 -11.96
N TYR A 46 16.85 11.87 -12.13
CA TYR A 46 17.90 12.82 -12.57
C TYR A 46 17.83 14.31 -12.17
N LEU A 47 16.68 14.93 -11.87
CA LEU A 47 16.51 16.29 -11.36
C LEU A 47 15.14 16.52 -10.65
N SER A 48 14.31 15.48 -10.53
CA SER A 48 12.99 15.54 -9.88
C SER A 48 12.87 14.50 -8.76
N GLN A 49 12.39 14.92 -7.59
CA GLN A 49 11.96 14.01 -6.51
C GLN A 49 10.45 13.76 -6.66
N SER A 50 10.06 12.51 -6.96
CA SER A 50 8.65 12.12 -7.01
C SER A 50 8.36 11.17 -5.85
N VAL A 51 7.26 11.38 -5.14
CA VAL A 51 6.85 10.46 -4.07
C VAL A 51 6.36 9.15 -4.70
N LEU A 52 6.83 8.01 -4.18
CA LEU A 52 6.43 6.67 -4.64
C LEU A 52 5.09 6.27 -4.02
N ASN A 53 4.04 7.00 -4.39
CA ASN A 53 2.65 6.79 -3.99
C ASN A 53 1.78 6.92 -5.25
N PRO A 54 0.94 5.92 -5.57
CA PRO A 54 0.57 4.77 -4.74
C PRO A 54 1.58 3.61 -4.72
N LEU A 55 1.43 2.70 -3.75
CA LEU A 55 2.25 1.49 -3.61
C LEU A 55 1.56 0.28 -4.24
N LEU A 56 2.14 -0.25 -5.32
CA LEU A 56 1.68 -1.46 -5.98
C LEU A 56 2.30 -2.71 -5.36
N PHE A 57 1.47 -3.70 -5.02
CA PHE A 57 1.86 -5.02 -4.53
C PHE A 57 1.38 -6.07 -5.51
N ALA A 58 2.30 -6.84 -6.10
CA ALA A 58 1.98 -8.03 -6.87
C ALA A 58 1.78 -9.20 -5.91
N LEU A 59 0.64 -9.88 -5.99
CA LEU A 59 0.20 -10.90 -5.04
C LEU A 59 0.54 -12.33 -5.50
N GLY A 60 1.11 -12.48 -6.70
CA GLY A 60 1.47 -13.78 -7.26
C GLY A 60 0.23 -14.58 -7.57
N GLU A 61 0.05 -15.72 -6.90
CA GLU A 61 -1.14 -16.58 -7.02
C GLU A 61 -2.16 -16.34 -5.90
N ALA A 62 -1.90 -15.41 -4.97
CA ALA A 62 -2.80 -15.15 -3.85
C ALA A 62 -4.06 -14.41 -4.33
N ALA A 63 -5.21 -15.06 -4.20
CA ALA A 63 -6.50 -14.57 -4.65
C ALA A 63 -7.10 -13.43 -3.79
N ALA A 64 -6.48 -13.13 -2.64
CA ALA A 64 -6.85 -12.03 -1.76
C ALA A 64 -5.67 -11.62 -0.85
N VAL A 65 -5.79 -10.42 -0.27
CA VAL A 65 -4.97 -9.96 0.86
C VAL A 65 -5.72 -10.23 2.15
N ASP A 66 -5.12 -10.93 3.11
CA ASP A 66 -5.77 -11.27 4.38
C ASP A 66 -5.97 -10.05 5.29
N SER A 67 -4.99 -9.16 5.28
CA SER A 67 -5.01 -7.88 5.98
C SER A 67 -3.86 -7.00 5.51
N PHE A 68 -3.96 -5.71 5.79
CA PHE A 68 -2.81 -4.82 5.67
C PHE A 68 -2.74 -3.83 6.82
N VAL A 69 -1.52 -3.36 7.08
CA VAL A 69 -1.22 -2.38 8.13
C VAL A 69 -0.49 -1.22 7.48
N VAL A 70 -0.96 0.00 7.75
CA VAL A 70 -0.26 1.24 7.43
C VAL A 70 0.22 1.88 8.72
N SER A 71 1.53 1.98 8.89
CA SER A 71 2.17 2.73 9.97
C SER A 71 2.59 4.09 9.44
N TRP A 72 2.00 5.14 9.99
CA TRP A 72 2.23 6.52 9.58
C TRP A 72 3.47 7.10 10.28
N PRO A 73 4.24 7.99 9.63
CA PRO A 73 5.47 8.55 10.20
C PRO A 73 5.27 9.32 11.51
N ARG A 74 4.05 9.83 11.75
CA ARG A 74 3.70 10.62 12.94
C ARG A 74 3.14 9.77 14.10
N GLY A 75 3.23 8.44 14.00
CA GLY A 75 2.85 7.52 15.08
C GLY A 75 1.42 6.98 14.99
N GLY A 76 0.66 7.34 13.96
CA GLY A 76 -0.63 6.72 13.68
C GLY A 76 -0.48 5.32 13.11
N ARG A 77 -1.50 4.47 13.29
CA ARG A 77 -1.57 3.15 12.65
C ARG A 77 -2.98 2.87 12.15
N THR A 78 -3.10 2.57 10.86
CA THR A 78 -4.36 2.08 10.26
C THR A 78 -4.22 0.59 9.99
N VAL A 79 -5.23 -0.19 10.37
CA VAL A 79 -5.28 -1.63 10.14
C VAL A 79 -6.58 -1.94 9.42
N GLU A 80 -6.48 -2.62 8.28
CA GLU A 80 -7.63 -3.18 7.60
C GLU A 80 -7.57 -4.70 7.71
N LEU A 81 -8.65 -5.28 8.24
CA LEU A 81 -8.79 -6.71 8.48
C LEU A 81 -9.80 -7.28 7.50
N GLY A 82 -9.48 -8.45 6.93
CA GLY A 82 -10.40 -9.21 6.11
C GLY A 82 -9.84 -9.47 4.72
N PRO A 83 -10.37 -10.49 4.02
CA PRO A 83 -9.95 -10.81 2.67
C PRO A 83 -10.32 -9.64 1.76
N VAL A 84 -9.31 -8.89 1.36
CA VAL A 84 -9.40 -7.82 0.39
C VAL A 84 -9.21 -8.43 -1.01
N PRO A 85 -10.19 -8.31 -1.91
CA PRO A 85 -10.07 -8.80 -3.28
C PRO A 85 -8.88 -8.19 -4.01
N THR A 86 -8.28 -8.94 -4.94
CA THR A 86 -7.23 -8.43 -5.82
C THR A 86 -7.82 -7.60 -6.97
N GLY A 87 -6.96 -6.88 -7.69
CA GLY A 87 -7.29 -6.13 -8.89
C GLY A 87 -7.91 -4.77 -8.62
N GLN A 88 -7.64 -4.18 -7.46
CA GLN A 88 -8.20 -2.91 -7.05
C GLN A 88 -7.18 -1.98 -6.38
N THR A 89 -7.52 -0.70 -6.40
CA THR A 89 -6.82 0.33 -5.65
C THR A 89 -7.61 0.65 -4.38
N ILE A 90 -6.96 0.56 -3.22
CA ILE A 90 -7.53 0.99 -1.94
C ILE A 90 -6.88 2.30 -1.54
N THR A 91 -7.74 3.25 -1.15
CA THR A 91 -7.30 4.55 -0.63
C THR A 91 -7.39 4.54 0.88
N VAL A 92 -6.25 4.69 1.54
CA VAL A 92 -6.14 4.69 3.00
C VAL A 92 -5.78 6.11 3.46
N ARG A 93 -6.61 6.67 4.35
CA ARG A 93 -6.42 8.03 4.89
C ARG A 93 -5.77 7.99 6.27
N GLU A 94 -4.84 8.89 6.52
CA GLU A 94 -4.31 9.15 7.86
C GLU A 94 -5.39 9.88 8.67
N HIS A 95 -5.88 9.22 9.73
CA HIS A 95 -6.78 9.84 10.71
C HIS A 95 -5.95 10.41 11.87
N ARG A 96 -6.22 11.68 12.22
CA ARG A 96 -5.59 12.40 13.35
C ARG A 96 -6.16 11.95 14.69
#